data_AF-A0A536W218-F1
#
_entry.id   AF-A0A536W218-F1
#
_cell.length_a   1.000
_cell.length_b   1.000
_cell.length_c   1.000
_cell.angle_alpha   90.00
_cell.angle_beta   90.00
_cell.angle_gamma   90.00
#
_symmetry.space_group_name_H-M   'P 1'
#
loop_
_entity.id
_entity.type
_entity.pdbx_description
1 polymer ?
#
loop_
_entity_poly.entity_id
_entity_poly.type
_entity_poly.pdbx_seq_one_letter_code
_entity_poly.pdbx_strand_id
1 'polypeptide(L)' 'KSMSGQTIEVLNTDAEGRLILCDALTYAERYEPAAVVDIATLTGAMVIALGHIASGMFSNSDSLARALLNAGEESFDRSW' A
#
# COMPACT_ATOMS: atom_id res chain seq x y z
N LYS A 1 -20.69 1.42 1.07
CA LYS A 1 -20.13 0.87 2.33
C LYS A 1 -19.02 -0.08 1.94
N SER A 2 -17.89 -0.03 2.61
CA SER A 2 -16.81 -1.01 2.47
C SER A 2 -17.18 -2.33 3.15
N MET A 3 -16.38 -3.36 2.91
CA MET A 3 -16.44 -4.65 3.58
C MET A 3 -16.25 -4.53 5.09
N SER A 4 -15.48 -3.53 5.56
CA SER A 4 -15.33 -3.21 6.98
C SER A 4 -16.58 -2.61 7.62
N GLY A 5 -17.63 -2.32 6.84
CA GLY A 5 -18.88 -1.71 7.29
C GLY A 5 -18.85 -0.18 7.32
N GLN A 6 -17.69 0.44 7.09
CA GLN A 6 -17.53 1.89 7.05
C GLN A 6 -18.19 2.49 5.79
N THR A 7 -18.68 3.73 5.90
CA THR A 7 -19.18 4.51 4.77
C THR A 7 -18.08 5.41 4.23
N ILE A 8 -17.96 5.48 2.91
CA ILE A 8 -16.98 6.32 2.22
C ILE A 8 -17.76 7.25 1.29
N GLU A 9 -17.54 8.56 1.40
CA GLU A 9 -18.03 9.54 0.44
C GLU A 9 -17.04 9.63 -0.73
N VAL A 10 -17.51 9.34 -1.94
CA VAL A 10 -16.67 9.35 -3.14
C VAL A 10 -16.68 10.76 -3.74
N LEU A 11 -15.71 11.58 -3.36
CA LEU A 11 -15.56 12.95 -3.87
C LEU A 11 -14.96 13.00 -5.28
N ASN A 12 -14.10 12.03 -5.63
CA ASN A 12 -13.50 11.89 -6.95
C ASN A 12 -13.36 10.41 -7.30
N THR A 13 -13.85 10.01 -8.47
CA THR A 13 -13.78 8.63 -8.95
C THR A 13 -12.41 8.22 -9.48
N ASP A 14 -11.50 9.17 -9.74
CA ASP A 14 -10.08 8.92 -10.09
C ASP A 14 -9.22 8.54 -8.87
N ALA A 15 -9.84 8.48 -7.69
CA ALA A 15 -9.26 7.91 -6.48
C ALA A 15 -9.82 6.49 -6.23
N GLU A 16 -10.13 5.73 -7.28
CA GLU A 16 -10.76 4.41 -7.20
C GLU A 16 -9.86 3.34 -6.60
N GLY A 17 -8.55 3.40 -6.83
CA GLY A 17 -7.62 2.36 -6.38
C GLY A 17 -7.71 2.07 -4.89
N ARG A 18 -7.83 3.12 -4.05
CA ARG A 18 -7.96 2.96 -2.59
C ARG A 18 -9.30 2.38 -2.15
N LEU A 19 -10.35 2.50 -2.97
CA LEU A 19 -11.66 1.91 -2.68
C LEU A 19 -11.62 0.38 -2.88
N ILE A 20 -10.89 -0.08 -3.90
CA ILE A 20 -10.68 -1.52 -4.12
C ILE A 20 -9.79 -2.08 -3.02
N LEU A 21 -8.70 -1.37 -2.68
CA LEU A 21 -7.73 -1.82 -1.67
C LEU A 21 -8.35 -1.93 -0.28
N CYS A 22 -9.22 -1.02 0.16
CA CYS A 22 -9.79 -1.12 1.51
C CYS A 22 -10.64 -2.39 1.70
N ASP A 23 -11.39 -2.79 0.67
CA ASP A 23 -12.15 -4.04 0.70
C ASP A 23 -11.23 -5.26 0.59
N ALA A 24 -10.20 -5.21 -0.26
CA ALA A 24 -9.20 -6.28 -0.38
C ALA A 24 -8.42 -6.50 0.93
N LEU A 25 -8.02 -5.43 1.61
CA LEU A 25 -7.32 -5.49 2.90
C LEU A 25 -8.23 -6.03 3.99
N THR A 26 -9.50 -5.58 4.06
CA THR A 26 -10.48 -6.14 4.99
C THR A 26 -10.69 -7.64 4.73
N TYR A 27 -10.75 -8.04 3.45
CA TYR A 27 -10.88 -9.44 3.07
C TYR A 27 -9.66 -10.27 3.48
N ALA A 28 -8.45 -9.70 3.41
CA ALA A 28 -7.21 -10.38 3.76
C ALA A 28 -7.14 -10.78 5.25
N GLU A 29 -7.82 -10.03 6.14
CA GLU A 29 -7.82 -10.31 7.59
C GLU A 29 -8.30 -11.72 7.94
N ARG A 30 -9.23 -12.28 7.15
CA ARG A 30 -9.80 -13.62 7.37
C ARG A 30 -8.77 -14.76 7.31
N TYR A 31 -7.59 -14.49 6.75
CA TYR A 31 -6.51 -15.46 6.62
C TYR A 31 -5.56 -15.46 7.82
N GLU A 32 -5.81 -14.60 8.82
CA GLU A 32 -4.94 -14.42 9.99
C GLU A 32 -3.44 -14.29 9.61
N PRO A 33 -3.11 -13.42 8.63
CA PRO A 33 -1.76 -13.40 8.07
C PRO A 33 -0.74 -12.86 9.07
N ALA A 34 0.48 -13.39 9.03
CA ALA A 34 1.60 -12.85 9.80
C ALA A 34 2.03 -11.44 9.33
N ALA A 35 1.82 -11.13 8.05
CA ALA A 35 2.04 -9.82 7.45
C ALA A 35 1.19 -9.66 6.18
N VAL A 36 0.80 -8.41 5.88
CA VAL A 36 0.12 -8.04 4.63
C VAL A 36 0.92 -6.93 3.97
N VAL A 37 1.17 -7.06 2.67
CA VAL A 37 1.84 -6.05 1.84
C VAL A 37 0.96 -5.82 0.62
N ASP A 38 0.45 -4.60 0.45
CA ASP A 38 -0.21 -4.17 -0.77
C ASP A 38 0.76 -3.40 -1.68
N ILE A 39 0.58 -3.54 -3.00
CA ILE A 39 1.42 -2.89 -4.02
C ILE A 39 0.46 -2.24 -5.01
N ALA A 40 0.58 -0.92 -5.19
CA ALA A 40 -0.32 -0.17 -6.05
C ALA A 40 0.36 1.04 -6.71
N THR A 41 0.07 1.24 -7.99
CA THR A 41 0.36 2.49 -8.71
C THR A 41 -0.66 3.56 -8.33
N LEU A 42 -0.68 3.95 -7.06
CA LEU A 42 -1.86 4.55 -6.41
C LEU A 42 -2.01 6.07 -6.62
N THR A 43 -0.90 6.80 -6.76
CA THR A 43 -0.97 8.26 -6.87
C THR A 43 0.10 8.80 -7.82
N GLY A 44 -0.28 9.83 -8.59
CA GLY A 44 0.71 10.64 -9.32
C GLY A 44 1.63 11.45 -8.38
N ALA A 45 1.17 11.76 -7.17
CA ALA A 45 1.97 12.46 -6.17
C ALA A 45 3.24 11.67 -5.77
N MET A 46 3.18 10.35 -5.77
CA MET A 46 4.35 9.53 -5.43
C MET A 46 5.44 9.61 -6.50
N VAL A 47 5.05 9.71 -7.78
CA VAL A 47 5.99 9.97 -8.88
C VAL A 47 6.64 11.36 -8.73
N ILE A 48 5.87 12.37 -8.29
CA ILE A 48 6.44 13.71 -8.03
C ILE A 48 7.45 13.66 -6.88
N ALA A 49 7.21 12.85 -5.85
CA ALA A 49 8.06 12.79 -4.66
C ALA A 49 9.36 12.00 -4.86
N LEU A 50 9.29 10.81 -5.48
CA LEU A 50 10.42 9.86 -5.56
C LEU A 50 10.91 9.59 -7.00
N GLY A 51 10.24 10.18 -8.00
CA GLY A 51 10.52 9.91 -9.41
C GLY A 51 10.17 8.47 -9.79
N HIS A 52 10.96 7.88 -10.69
CA HIS A 52 10.78 6.52 -11.21
C HIS A 52 11.86 5.55 -10.72
N ILE A 53 12.52 5.87 -9.61
CA ILE A 53 13.78 5.23 -9.19
C ILE A 53 13.61 4.38 -7.92
N ALA A 54 12.65 4.73 -7.06
CA ALA A 54 12.33 3.99 -5.86
C ALA A 54 10.80 4.00 -5.63
N SER A 55 10.28 2.91 -5.07
CA SER A 55 8.87 2.80 -4.68
C SER A 55 8.63 3.44 -3.31
N GLY A 56 7.57 4.23 -3.16
CA GLY A 56 7.18 4.75 -1.84
C GLY A 56 6.61 3.65 -0.95
N MET A 57 7.08 3.56 0.29
CA MET A 57 6.66 2.55 1.25
C MET A 57 6.03 3.19 2.49
N PHE A 58 4.89 2.64 2.90
CA PHE A 58 4.26 2.96 4.18
C PHE A 58 4.10 1.69 4.98
N SER A 59 4.38 1.75 6.27
CA SER A 59 4.19 0.61 7.17
C SER A 59 3.78 1.08 8.54
N ASN A 60 2.95 0.29 9.22
CA ASN A 60 2.64 0.43 10.62
C ASN A 60 3.58 -0.39 11.53
N SER A 61 4.57 -1.08 10.95
CA SER A 61 5.51 -1.97 11.63
C SER A 61 6.95 -1.67 11.22
N ASP A 62 7.74 -1.10 12.14
CA ASP A 62 9.16 -0.81 11.91
C ASP A 62 9.97 -2.06 11.52
N SER A 63 9.64 -3.22 12.09
CA SER A 63 10.35 -4.47 11.78
C SER A 63 10.08 -4.92 10.35
N LEU A 64 8.83 -4.85 9.89
CA LEU A 64 8.47 -5.17 8.51
C LEU A 64 9.07 -4.16 7.52
N ALA A 65 9.00 -2.87 7.85
CA ALA A 65 9.58 -1.80 7.04
C ALA A 65 11.08 -2.02 6.81
N ARG A 66 11.84 -2.29 7.88
CA ARG A 66 13.29 -2.56 7.78
C ARG A 66 13.61 -3.80 6.95
N ALA A 67 12.82 -4.87 7.12
CA ALA A 67 13.00 -6.09 6.34
C ALA A 67 12.80 -5.84 4.84
N LEU A 68 11.77 -5.07 4.47
CA LEU A 68 11.49 -4.71 3.08
C LEU A 68 12.54 -3.76 2.49
N LEU A 69 13.00 -2.76 3.25
CA LEU A 69 14.08 -1.86 2.82
C LEU A 69 15.38 -2.62 2.54
N ASN A 70 15.78 -3.52 3.44
CA ASN A 70 16.97 -4.35 3.24
C ASN A 70 16.83 -5.25 2.01
N ALA A 71 15.67 -5.87 1.81
CA ALA A 71 15.40 -6.68 0.64
C ALA A 71 15.46 -5.86 -0.66
N GLY A 72 14.99 -4.60 -0.65
CA GLY A 72 15.06 -3.68 -1.78
C GLY A 72 16.49 -3.28 -2.13
N GLU A 73 17.37 -3.11 -1.13
CA GLU A 73 18.80 -2.87 -1.37
C GLU A 73 19.49 -4.11 -1.97
N GLU A 74 19.17 -5.32 -1.50
CA GLU A 74 19.74 -6.57 -2.01
C GLU A 74 19.26 -6.91 -3.43
N SER A 75 18.00 -6.60 -3.75
CA SER A 75 17.39 -6.88 -5.05
C SER A 75 17.64 -5.80 -6.10
N PHE A 76 18.19 -4.66 -5.68
CA PHE A 76 18.30 -3.43 -6.47
C PHE A 76 16.94 -2.82 -6.90
N ASP A 77 15.85 -3.20 -6.24
CA ASP A 77 14.51 -2.61 -6.39
C ASP A 77 14.14 -1.86 -5.10
N ARG A 78 14.65 -0.63 -5.01
CA ARG A 78 14.64 0.14 -3.76
C ARG A 78 13.25 0.65 -3.42
N SER A 79 12.94 0.65 -2.13
CA SER A 79 11.83 1.39 -1.55
C SER A 79 12.33 2.52 -0.65
N TRP A 80 11.45 3.47 -0.34
CA TRP A 80 11.71 4.59 0.56
C TRP A 80 10.56 4.79 1.55
#